data_AF-A0A1I7ELN2-F1
#
_entry.id   AF-A0A1I7ELN2-F1
#
_cell.length_a   1.000
_cell.length_b   1.000
_cell.length_c   1.000
_cell.angle_alpha   90.00
_cell.angle_beta   90.00
_cell.angle_gamma   90.00
#
_symmetry.space_group_name_H-M   'P 1'
#
loop_
_entity.id
_entity.type
_entity.pdbx_description
1 polymer ?
#
loop_
_entity_poly.entity_id
_entity_poly.type
_entity_poly.pdbx_seq_one_letter_code
_entity_poly.pdbx_strand_id
1 'polypeptide(L)'
;MSGNLIGQEPIGGRKTLALAAVLAFSIPAHAVEPVLNTLGQAGGLVIPYAFALPEGTVEAQYNNYIDPRYGKQATGSQMHWGAVGLLPYVELSGGLANYPANVPAPFSNADHFLFRHLMGDVKLEVPKFFKYQPSIAFGISDIGGQTHFFRSKYGVVSQAFGPVTLTAGYGQGDRLDGLFGGAQVSLWNTGLSLLAEDDS
;
A
#
# COMPACT_ATOMS: atom_id res chain seq x y z
N MET A 1 61.62 -16.63 19.68
CA MET A 1 60.90 -16.63 18.39
C MET A 1 59.57 -17.33 18.61
N SER A 2 58.50 -16.57 18.45
CA SER A 2 57.16 -16.93 17.93
C SER A 2 56.46 -18.18 18.46
N GLY A 3 55.23 -18.16 18.93
CA GLY A 3 54.19 -17.13 18.94
C GLY A 3 52.86 -17.87 19.06
N ASN A 4 52.15 -17.71 20.17
CA ASN A 4 50.80 -18.26 20.35
C ASN A 4 49.79 -17.40 19.56
N LEU A 5 49.11 -18.06 18.62
CA LEU A 5 48.03 -17.59 17.74
C LEU A 5 47.07 -18.79 17.72
N ILE A 6 45.76 -18.75 17.94
CA ILE A 6 44.74 -17.71 17.82
C ILE A 6 43.58 -18.13 18.72
N GLY A 7 43.02 -17.19 19.47
CA GLY A 7 41.69 -17.32 20.07
C GLY A 7 40.62 -17.17 18.99
N GLN A 8 39.54 -17.94 19.11
CA GLN A 8 38.26 -17.59 18.48
C GLN A 8 37.22 -17.53 19.59
N GLU A 9 36.99 -16.32 20.09
CA GLU A 9 35.72 -15.98 20.74
C GLU A 9 34.58 -16.05 19.70
N PRO A 10 33.38 -16.52 20.07
CA PRO A 10 32.22 -16.37 19.21
C PRO A 10 31.84 -14.89 19.13
N ILE A 11 31.92 -14.35 17.91
CA ILE A 11 31.53 -12.99 17.55
C ILE A 11 30.07 -12.78 17.96
N GLY A 12 29.89 -11.94 18.98
CA GLY A 12 28.59 -11.44 19.42
C GLY A 12 27.87 -10.71 18.28
N GLY A 13 26.76 -11.28 17.83
CA GLY A 13 25.82 -10.62 16.94
C GLY A 13 25.20 -9.42 17.66
N ARG A 14 25.58 -8.21 17.24
CA ARG A 14 25.04 -6.93 17.72
C ARG A 14 23.52 -6.93 17.54
N LYS A 15 22.79 -6.96 18.65
CA LYS A 15 21.35 -6.68 18.67
C LYS A 15 21.17 -5.18 18.55
N THR A 16 20.72 -4.70 17.40
CA THR A 16 20.35 -3.30 17.21
C THR A 16 19.09 -3.03 18.02
N LEU A 17 19.23 -2.43 19.21
CA LEU A 17 18.11 -1.83 19.94
C LEU A 17 17.86 -0.44 19.34
N ALA A 18 16.72 -0.25 18.67
CA ALA A 18 16.23 1.08 18.36
C ALA A 18 15.40 1.60 19.55
N LEU A 19 15.84 2.70 20.15
CA LEU A 19 15.17 3.37 21.26
C LEU A 19 14.08 4.31 20.71
N ALA A 20 12.81 4.02 20.99
CA ALA A 20 11.68 4.89 20.62
C ALA A 20 11.33 5.81 21.80
N ALA A 21 11.35 7.12 21.58
CA ALA A 21 10.86 8.11 22.54
C ALA A 21 9.32 8.13 22.52
N VAL A 22 8.70 7.84 23.66
CA VAL A 22 7.24 7.82 23.84
C VAL A 22 6.77 9.17 24.36
N LEU A 23 6.01 9.91 23.57
CA LEU A 23 5.15 10.99 24.04
C LEU A 23 3.71 10.48 24.04
N ALA A 24 3.16 10.28 25.23
CA ALA A 24 1.81 9.79 25.42
C ALA A 24 0.80 10.94 25.31
N PHE A 25 -0.06 10.89 24.30
CA PHE A 25 -1.31 11.65 24.26
C PHE A 25 -2.49 10.70 24.22
N SER A 26 -3.43 10.87 25.16
CA SER A 26 -4.68 10.12 25.25
C SER A 26 -5.69 10.68 24.25
N ILE A 27 -5.94 9.96 23.15
CA ILE A 27 -6.98 10.26 22.16
C ILE A 27 -7.91 9.03 22.08
N PRO A 28 -9.24 9.15 21.88
CA PRO A 28 -10.14 7.99 21.80
C PRO A 28 -9.73 7.01 20.68
N ALA A 29 -10.17 5.76 20.77
CA ALA A 29 -9.92 4.73 19.76
C ALA A 29 -10.64 5.09 18.45
N HIS A 30 -9.94 5.77 17.54
CA HIS A 30 -10.41 6.03 16.20
C HIS A 30 -10.38 4.71 15.40
N ALA A 31 -11.45 4.46 14.63
CA ALA A 31 -11.40 3.50 13.54
C ALA A 31 -10.21 3.85 12.63
N VAL A 32 -9.56 2.84 12.04
CA VAL A 32 -8.44 3.05 11.11
C VAL A 32 -8.87 4.11 10.10
N GLU A 33 -8.24 5.29 10.16
CA GLU A 33 -8.45 6.31 9.13
C GLU A 33 -7.99 5.70 7.81
N PRO A 34 -8.81 5.71 6.75
CA PRO A 34 -8.45 5.09 5.49
C PRO A 34 -7.26 5.84 4.89
N VAL A 35 -6.05 5.33 5.07
CA VAL A 35 -4.83 5.88 4.45
C VAL A 35 -4.61 5.19 3.10
N LEU A 36 -4.00 5.89 2.15
CA LEU A 36 -3.59 5.27 0.89
C LEU A 36 -2.61 4.11 1.10
N ASN A 37 -2.89 3.00 0.43
CA ASN A 37 -1.95 1.92 0.21
C ASN A 37 -0.85 2.36 -0.78
N THR A 38 0.16 1.51 -1.00
CA THR A 38 1.26 1.80 -1.93
C THR A 38 0.83 2.04 -3.38
N LEU A 39 -0.38 1.62 -3.72
CA LEU A 39 -1.02 1.75 -5.03
C LEU A 39 -2.07 2.89 -5.06
N GLY A 40 -2.08 3.78 -4.07
CA GLY A 40 -2.86 5.02 -4.12
C GLY A 40 -4.35 4.87 -3.82
N GLN A 41 -4.78 3.73 -3.27
CA GLN A 41 -6.18 3.47 -2.88
C GLN A 41 -6.26 3.33 -1.38
N ALA A 42 -7.34 3.77 -0.73
CA ALA A 42 -7.44 3.57 0.71
C ALA A 42 -7.47 2.07 1.04
N GLY A 43 -6.53 1.63 1.88
CA GLY A 43 -6.17 0.23 2.04
C GLY A 43 -5.09 0.01 3.07
N GLY A 44 -4.54 -1.21 3.09
CA GLY A 44 -3.38 -1.52 3.91
C GLY A 44 -2.09 -1.19 3.15
N LEU A 45 -1.20 -2.16 2.95
CA LEU A 45 0.10 -1.92 2.30
C LEU A 45 -0.04 -2.07 0.78
N VAL A 46 -0.57 -3.19 0.33
CA VAL A 46 -0.73 -3.51 -1.10
C VAL A 46 -2.15 -3.93 -1.47
N ILE A 47 -3.01 -4.25 -0.51
CA ILE A 47 -4.42 -4.59 -0.76
C ILE A 47 -5.34 -3.38 -0.49
N PRO A 48 -6.44 -3.23 -1.24
CA PRO A 48 -7.44 -2.21 -0.97
C PRO A 48 -8.33 -2.59 0.23
N TYR A 49 -8.88 -1.60 0.92
CA TYR A 49 -9.97 -1.80 1.89
C TYR A 49 -11.32 -1.48 1.27
N ALA A 50 -12.38 -1.99 1.91
CA ALA A 50 -13.75 -1.71 1.53
C ALA A 50 -14.27 -0.34 2.00
N PHE A 51 -13.44 0.46 2.68
CA PHE A 51 -13.76 1.81 3.10
C PHE A 51 -13.26 2.81 2.06
N ALA A 52 -14.11 3.71 1.59
CA ALA A 52 -13.69 4.84 0.77
C ALA A 52 -13.17 6.00 1.64
N LEU A 53 -12.32 6.86 1.06
CA LEU A 53 -11.97 8.14 1.65
C LEU A 53 -13.26 8.94 1.96
N PRO A 54 -13.35 9.57 3.16
CA PRO A 54 -14.47 10.44 3.47
C PRO A 54 -14.61 11.58 2.46
N GLU A 55 -15.85 12.01 2.22
CA GLU A 55 -16.12 13.14 1.33
C GLU A 55 -15.35 14.39 1.78
N GLY A 56 -14.68 15.05 0.83
CA GLY A 56 -13.88 16.24 1.09
C GLY A 56 -12.48 15.95 1.63
N THR A 57 -12.12 14.69 1.86
CA THR A 57 -10.74 14.30 2.19
C THR A 57 -9.87 14.33 0.94
N VAL A 58 -8.68 14.92 1.07
CA VAL A 58 -7.63 14.91 0.06
C VAL A 58 -6.40 14.27 0.68
N GLU A 59 -5.90 13.21 0.05
CA GLU A 59 -4.66 12.55 0.45
C GLU A 59 -3.63 12.64 -0.66
N ALA A 60 -2.37 12.79 -0.29
CA ALA A 60 -1.25 12.69 -1.19
C ALA A 60 -0.19 11.78 -0.56
N GLN A 61 0.36 10.89 -1.36
CA GLN A 61 1.37 9.95 -0.92
C GLN A 61 2.53 9.91 -1.91
N TYR A 62 3.73 9.78 -1.36
CA TYR A 62 4.90 9.36 -2.09
C TYR A 62 5.44 8.07 -1.49
N ASN A 63 5.75 7.10 -2.33
CA ASN A 63 6.38 5.85 -1.90
C ASN A 63 7.35 5.33 -2.96
N ASN A 64 8.20 4.38 -2.57
CA ASN A 64 9.17 3.73 -3.44
C ASN A 64 8.88 2.24 -3.62
N TYR A 65 7.60 1.85 -3.60
CA TYR A 65 7.18 0.46 -3.75
C TYR A 65 7.61 -0.07 -5.12
N ILE A 66 8.31 -1.21 -5.12
CA ILE A 66 8.72 -1.92 -6.32
C ILE A 66 7.87 -3.17 -6.41
N ASP A 67 7.03 -3.23 -7.45
CA ASP A 67 6.27 -4.43 -7.75
C ASP A 67 7.23 -5.62 -8.04
N PRO A 68 7.05 -6.79 -7.40
CA PRO A 68 7.90 -7.97 -7.61
C PRO A 68 8.04 -8.38 -9.08
N ARG A 69 7.03 -8.10 -9.93
CA ARG A 69 7.06 -8.37 -11.37
C ARG A 69 8.18 -7.61 -12.09
N TYR A 70 8.55 -6.43 -11.58
CA TYR A 70 9.58 -5.56 -12.17
C TYR A 70 10.89 -5.50 -11.36
N GLY A 71 10.91 -6.05 -10.14
CA GLY A 71 12.03 -5.89 -9.21
C GLY A 71 13.38 -6.46 -9.68
N LYS A 72 13.41 -7.33 -10.70
CA LYS A 72 14.67 -7.83 -11.30
C LYS A 72 15.30 -6.84 -12.29
N GLN A 73 14.50 -5.93 -12.83
CA GLN A 73 14.93 -5.00 -13.89
C GLN A 73 14.98 -3.55 -13.39
N ALA A 74 14.08 -3.19 -12.48
CA ALA A 74 14.00 -1.86 -11.90
C ALA A 74 15.17 -1.63 -10.92
N THR A 75 15.83 -0.47 -11.04
CA THR A 75 16.86 0.00 -10.10
C THR A 75 16.27 0.78 -8.93
N GLY A 76 14.98 1.14 -9.04
CA GLY A 76 14.21 1.84 -8.02
C GLY A 76 12.75 1.99 -8.43
N SER A 77 11.98 2.68 -7.60
CA SER A 77 10.62 3.10 -7.92
C SER A 77 10.32 4.45 -7.26
N GLN A 78 9.57 5.29 -7.96
CA GLN A 78 9.05 6.55 -7.47
C GLN A 78 7.56 6.60 -7.82
N MET A 79 6.72 6.39 -6.82
CA MET A 79 5.27 6.40 -6.94
C MET A 79 4.73 7.64 -6.27
N HIS A 80 4.02 8.45 -7.05
CA HIS A 80 3.30 9.63 -6.57
C HIS A 80 1.82 9.35 -6.69
N TRP A 81 1.07 9.54 -5.61
CA TRP A 81 -0.37 9.35 -5.56
C TRP A 81 -1.06 10.57 -4.99
N GLY A 82 -2.20 10.89 -5.56
CA GLY A 82 -3.18 11.82 -5.01
C GLY A 82 -4.54 11.16 -5.04
N ALA A 83 -5.29 11.26 -3.96
CA ALA A 83 -6.63 10.69 -3.84
C ALA A 83 -7.58 11.70 -3.22
N VAL A 84 -8.84 11.61 -3.61
CA VAL A 84 -9.92 12.46 -3.12
C VAL A 84 -11.16 11.62 -2.85
N GLY A 85 -11.77 11.83 -1.69
CA GLY A 85 -13.15 11.41 -1.45
C GLY A 85 -14.08 12.40 -2.13
N LEU A 86 -14.48 12.11 -3.36
CA LEU A 86 -15.21 13.08 -4.20
C LEU A 86 -16.67 13.24 -3.75
N LEU A 87 -17.32 12.11 -3.48
CA LEU A 87 -18.72 12.03 -3.03
C LEU A 87 -18.78 11.00 -1.89
N PRO A 88 -19.89 10.96 -1.11
CA PRO A 88 -20.11 9.86 -0.19
C PRO A 88 -19.92 8.52 -0.91
N TYR A 89 -19.06 7.67 -0.35
CA TYR A 89 -18.75 6.33 -0.87
C TYR A 89 -17.98 6.29 -2.19
N VAL A 90 -17.52 7.42 -2.73
CA VAL A 90 -16.76 7.47 -3.99
C VAL A 90 -15.38 8.03 -3.72
N GLU A 91 -14.37 7.19 -3.96
CA GLU A 91 -12.96 7.56 -3.92
C GLU A 91 -12.39 7.55 -5.33
N LEU A 92 -11.72 8.64 -5.68
CA LEU A 92 -10.94 8.75 -6.90
C LEU A 92 -9.48 8.91 -6.52
N SER A 93 -8.61 8.19 -7.18
CA SER A 93 -7.17 8.42 -7.05
C SER A 93 -6.48 8.44 -8.40
N GLY A 94 -5.36 9.13 -8.45
CA GLY A 94 -4.52 9.24 -9.63
C GLY A 94 -3.07 9.29 -9.20
N GLY A 95 -2.21 8.66 -9.99
CA GLY A 95 -0.82 8.58 -9.64
C GLY A 95 0.11 8.34 -10.81
N LEU A 96 1.37 8.64 -10.56
CA LEU A 96 2.46 8.45 -11.51
C LEU A 96 3.41 7.39 -10.96
N ALA A 97 3.54 6.27 -11.66
CA ALA A 97 4.56 5.27 -11.40
C ALA A 97 5.76 5.50 -12.31
N ASN A 98 6.93 5.76 -11.71
CA ASN A 98 8.20 5.80 -12.42
C ASN A 98 9.09 4.66 -11.93
N TYR A 99 9.48 3.78 -12.86
CA TYR A 99 10.38 2.67 -12.58
C TYR A 99 11.68 2.88 -13.36
N PRO A 100 12.72 3.50 -12.77
CA PRO A 100 14.04 3.60 -13.41
C PRO A 100 14.66 2.22 -13.60
N ALA A 101 15.41 2.03 -14.68
CA ALA A 101 16.14 0.80 -14.97
C ALA A 101 17.36 1.08 -15.85
N ASN A 102 18.35 0.18 -15.84
CA ASN A 102 19.52 0.27 -16.72
C ASN A 102 19.19 -0.23 -18.14
N VAL A 103 18.20 0.37 -18.79
CA VAL A 103 17.75 0.04 -20.15
C VAL A 103 18.15 1.16 -21.13
N PRO A 104 18.34 0.89 -22.43
CA PRO A 104 18.68 1.94 -23.40
C PRO A 104 17.61 3.04 -23.43
N ALA A 105 18.04 4.29 -23.24
CA ALA A 105 17.13 5.43 -23.34
C ALA A 105 16.80 5.71 -24.82
N PRO A 106 15.57 6.16 -25.13
CA PRO A 106 15.16 6.42 -26.52
C PRO A 106 15.95 7.56 -27.18
N PHE A 107 16.58 8.45 -26.40
CA PHE A 107 17.37 9.58 -26.91
C PHE A 107 18.60 9.82 -26.01
N SER A 108 19.65 10.41 -26.57
CA SER A 108 20.83 10.83 -25.79
C SER A 108 20.42 11.86 -24.73
N ASN A 109 20.80 11.62 -23.46
CA ASN A 109 20.42 12.39 -22.26
C ASN A 109 18.97 12.22 -21.77
N ALA A 110 18.22 11.27 -22.30
CA ALA A 110 16.95 10.90 -21.68
C ALA A 110 17.19 9.96 -20.48
N ASP A 111 16.34 10.09 -19.46
CA ASP A 111 16.37 9.24 -18.29
C ASP A 111 16.06 7.77 -18.66
N HIS A 112 16.78 6.85 -18.04
CA HIS A 112 16.62 5.42 -18.26
C HIS A 112 15.48 4.88 -17.38
N PHE A 113 14.29 4.73 -17.98
CA PHE A 113 13.11 4.16 -17.33
C PHE A 113 12.71 2.83 -17.96
N LEU A 114 12.38 1.84 -17.13
CA LEU A 114 11.65 0.65 -17.55
C LEU A 114 10.27 1.04 -18.08
N PHE A 115 9.55 1.85 -17.30
CA PHE A 115 8.35 2.53 -17.73
C PHE A 115 8.07 3.76 -16.84
N ARG A 116 7.31 4.69 -17.43
CA ARG A 116 6.64 5.77 -16.73
C ARG A 116 5.17 5.73 -17.10
N HIS A 117 4.29 5.58 -16.12
CA HIS A 117 2.87 5.33 -16.37
C HIS A 117 1.98 6.15 -15.46
N LEU A 118 0.96 6.80 -16.05
CA LEU A 118 -0.06 7.53 -15.33
C LEU A 118 -1.25 6.60 -15.10
N MET A 119 -1.56 6.38 -13.84
CA MET A 119 -2.66 5.53 -13.37
C MET A 119 -3.78 6.39 -12.82
N GLY A 120 -5.00 5.88 -12.94
CA GLY A 120 -6.18 6.48 -12.34
C GLY A 120 -7.10 5.38 -11.86
N ASP A 121 -7.53 5.48 -10.61
CA ASP A 121 -8.31 4.47 -9.96
C ASP A 121 -9.63 5.06 -9.44
N VAL A 122 -10.65 4.22 -9.43
CA VAL A 122 -11.98 4.55 -8.93
C VAL A 122 -12.39 3.45 -7.97
N LYS A 123 -12.85 3.83 -6.79
CA LYS A 123 -13.43 2.92 -5.80
C LYS A 123 -14.80 3.42 -5.35
N LEU A 124 -15.73 2.48 -5.26
CA LEU A 124 -17.11 2.69 -4.88
C LEU A 124 -17.43 1.80 -3.68
N GLU A 125 -17.64 2.40 -2.51
CA GLU A 125 -18.17 1.73 -1.33
C GLU A 125 -19.69 1.59 -1.43
N VAL A 126 -20.22 0.47 -0.93
CA VAL A 126 -21.64 0.19 -0.85
C VAL A 126 -22.17 0.79 0.46
N PRO A 127 -23.21 1.65 0.41
CA PRO A 127 -23.84 2.18 1.61
C PRO A 127 -24.31 1.05 2.55
N LYS A 128 -24.19 1.28 3.85
CA LYS A 128 -24.66 0.34 4.87
C LYS A 128 -26.17 0.50 5.06
N PHE A 129 -26.92 -0.54 4.71
CA PHE A 129 -28.37 -0.60 4.92
C PHE A 129 -28.71 -1.30 6.25
N PHE A 130 -27.82 -2.16 6.76
CA PHE A 130 -28.03 -2.91 8.00
C PHE A 130 -26.98 -2.60 9.07
N LYS A 131 -27.37 -2.68 10.34
CA LYS A 131 -26.52 -2.37 11.51
C LYS A 131 -25.22 -3.17 11.57
N TYR A 132 -25.23 -4.40 11.05
CA TYR A 132 -24.09 -5.34 11.06
C TYR A 132 -23.58 -5.67 9.65
N GLN A 133 -23.94 -4.86 8.65
CA GLN A 133 -23.44 -5.05 7.30
C GLN A 133 -21.93 -4.74 7.26
N PRO A 134 -21.09 -5.66 6.76
CA PRO A 134 -19.69 -5.33 6.51
C PRO A 134 -19.58 -4.24 5.46
N SER A 135 -18.48 -3.47 5.48
CA SER A 135 -18.21 -2.57 4.36
C SER A 135 -17.86 -3.41 3.14
N ILE A 136 -18.44 -3.05 2.00
CA ILE A 136 -18.22 -3.71 0.72
C ILE A 136 -17.83 -2.60 -0.24
N ALA A 137 -16.77 -2.78 -1.01
CA ALA A 137 -16.43 -1.86 -2.08
C ALA A 137 -16.03 -2.59 -3.36
N PHE A 138 -16.21 -1.90 -4.47
CA PHE A 138 -15.75 -2.31 -5.78
C PHE A 138 -14.80 -1.26 -6.31
N GLY A 139 -13.69 -1.69 -6.90
CA GLY A 139 -12.73 -0.78 -7.48
C GLY A 139 -12.23 -1.23 -8.83
N ILE A 140 -11.79 -0.25 -9.58
CA ILE A 140 -11.10 -0.43 -10.85
C ILE A 140 -9.82 0.39 -10.77
N SER A 141 -8.69 -0.28 -10.93
CA SER A 141 -7.37 0.34 -11.02
C SER A 141 -6.97 0.54 -12.48
N ASP A 142 -6.18 1.57 -12.75
CA ASP A 142 -5.56 1.84 -14.05
C ASP A 142 -6.55 2.02 -15.23
N ILE A 143 -7.50 2.96 -15.03
CA ILE A 143 -8.54 3.36 -15.99
C ILE A 143 -7.97 4.24 -17.13
N GLY A 144 -6.73 4.72 -17.00
CA GLY A 144 -6.08 5.64 -17.95
C GLY A 144 -4.71 5.17 -18.44
N GLY A 145 -4.18 5.87 -19.45
CA GLY A 145 -2.85 5.62 -20.01
C GLY A 145 -2.81 4.70 -21.23
N GLN A 146 -1.75 4.81 -22.03
CA GLN A 146 -1.57 4.03 -23.27
C GLN A 146 -1.15 2.57 -23.02
N THR A 147 -0.82 2.23 -21.78
CA THR A 147 -0.33 0.91 -21.35
C THR A 147 -1.19 0.34 -20.22
N HIS A 148 -1.21 -0.98 -20.07
CA HIS A 148 -2.05 -1.71 -19.10
C HIS A 148 -1.14 -2.50 -18.16
N PHE A 149 -0.46 -1.82 -17.24
CA PHE A 149 0.53 -2.48 -16.37
C PHE A 149 -0.04 -2.85 -14.99
N PHE A 150 -1.09 -2.15 -14.55
CA PHE A 150 -1.69 -2.30 -13.23
C PHE A 150 -3.20 -2.46 -13.26
N ARG A 151 -3.79 -2.68 -14.45
CA ARG A 151 -5.24 -2.75 -14.62
C ARG A 151 -5.82 -3.92 -13.88
N SER A 152 -6.68 -3.63 -12.91
CA SER A 152 -7.36 -4.64 -12.12
C SER A 152 -8.76 -4.19 -11.77
N LYS A 153 -9.70 -5.13 -11.72
CA LYS A 153 -11.02 -4.93 -11.15
C LYS A 153 -11.11 -5.77 -9.90
N TYR A 154 -11.66 -5.24 -8.82
CA TYR A 154 -11.75 -6.00 -7.59
C TYR A 154 -13.04 -5.72 -6.84
N GLY A 155 -13.46 -6.71 -6.07
CA GLY A 155 -14.45 -6.58 -5.01
C GLY A 155 -13.80 -6.91 -3.68
N VAL A 156 -14.05 -6.08 -2.67
CA VAL A 156 -13.46 -6.23 -1.34
C VAL A 156 -14.51 -6.05 -0.26
N VAL A 157 -14.36 -6.80 0.80
CA VAL A 157 -15.16 -6.72 2.02
C VAL A 157 -14.22 -6.47 3.18
N SER A 158 -14.53 -5.45 3.98
CA SER A 158 -13.77 -5.12 5.19
C SER A 158 -14.70 -4.95 6.38
N GLN A 159 -14.23 -5.43 7.53
CA GLN A 159 -14.94 -5.33 8.79
C GLN A 159 -13.97 -4.89 9.89
N ALA A 160 -14.30 -3.79 10.54
CA ALA A 160 -13.58 -3.31 11.71
C ALA A 160 -14.23 -3.86 13.00
N PHE A 161 -13.39 -4.40 13.88
CA PHE A 161 -13.71 -4.94 15.20
C PHE A 161 -12.81 -4.25 16.24
N GLY A 162 -13.16 -3.02 16.63
CA GLY A 162 -12.35 -2.22 17.54
C GLY A 162 -10.97 -1.93 16.93
N PRO A 163 -9.85 -2.38 17.53
CA PRO A 163 -8.50 -2.14 17.01
C PRO A 163 -8.13 -3.04 15.81
N VAL A 164 -8.95 -4.03 15.47
CA VAL A 164 -8.64 -4.99 14.40
C VAL A 164 -9.51 -4.72 13.17
N THR A 165 -8.89 -4.60 12.01
CA THR A 165 -9.57 -4.54 10.71
C THR A 165 -9.24 -5.80 9.94
N LEU A 166 -10.27 -6.54 9.53
CA LEU A 166 -10.15 -7.69 8.65
C LEU A 166 -10.63 -7.32 7.25
N THR A 167 -9.90 -7.75 6.25
CA THR A 167 -10.19 -7.50 4.84
C THR A 167 -10.04 -8.79 4.05
N ALA A 168 -10.99 -9.04 3.16
CA ALA A 168 -10.91 -10.11 2.18
C ALA A 168 -11.54 -9.64 0.87
N GLY A 169 -10.95 -10.04 -0.25
CA GLY A 169 -11.44 -9.65 -1.56
C GLY A 169 -10.99 -10.58 -2.67
N TYR A 170 -11.48 -10.27 -3.86
CA TYR A 170 -11.13 -10.96 -5.08
C TYR A 170 -10.89 -9.93 -6.18
N GLY A 171 -9.76 -10.07 -6.87
CA GLY A 171 -9.36 -9.25 -7.99
C GLY A 171 -9.26 -10.05 -9.28
N GLN A 172 -9.44 -9.37 -10.40
CA GLN A 172 -9.12 -9.88 -11.72
C GLN A 172 -8.39 -8.80 -12.52
N GLY A 173 -7.19 -9.11 -12.99
CA GLY A 173 -6.38 -8.19 -13.81
C GLY A 173 -4.88 -8.44 -13.69
N ASP A 174 -4.08 -7.42 -13.99
CA ASP A 174 -2.62 -7.56 -14.03
C ASP A 174 -2.00 -7.53 -12.62
N ARG A 175 -2.56 -6.74 -11.69
CA ARG A 175 -1.99 -6.52 -10.35
C ARG A 175 -2.69 -7.32 -9.25
N LEU A 176 -4.02 -7.42 -9.31
CA LEU A 176 -4.81 -8.25 -8.40
C LEU A 176 -5.49 -9.33 -9.24
N ASP A 177 -4.95 -10.55 -9.20
CA ASP A 177 -5.44 -11.71 -9.97
C ASP A 177 -5.70 -12.91 -9.06
N GLY A 178 -6.81 -12.88 -8.33
CA GLY A 178 -7.16 -13.93 -7.40
C GLY A 178 -7.67 -13.41 -6.07
N LEU A 179 -7.59 -14.29 -5.07
CA LEU A 179 -7.99 -13.97 -3.70
C LEU A 179 -6.90 -13.14 -3.03
N PHE A 180 -7.33 -12.13 -2.28
CA PHE A 180 -6.45 -11.39 -1.41
C PHE A 180 -7.12 -11.17 -0.06
N GLY A 181 -6.32 -11.00 0.97
CA GLY A 181 -6.82 -10.77 2.31
C GLY A 181 -5.77 -10.21 3.23
N GLY A 182 -6.22 -9.61 4.31
CA GLY A 182 -5.32 -9.05 5.30
C GLY A 182 -6.00 -8.76 6.63
N ALA A 183 -5.16 -8.64 7.64
CA ALA A 183 -5.54 -8.23 8.97
C ALA A 183 -4.64 -7.09 9.41
N GLN A 184 -5.24 -5.99 9.83
CA GLN A 184 -4.55 -4.88 10.47
C GLN A 184 -4.95 -4.81 11.93
N VAL A 185 -3.98 -4.62 12.81
CA VAL A 185 -4.19 -4.40 14.24
C VAL A 185 -3.55 -3.07 14.60
N SER A 186 -4.38 -2.08 14.90
CA SER A 186 -3.92 -0.81 15.46
C SER A 186 -3.48 -1.03 16.91
N LEU A 187 -2.23 -0.70 17.22
CA LEU A 187 -1.66 -0.78 18.55
C LEU A 187 -2.15 0.41 19.39
N TRP A 188 -3.44 0.40 19.75
CA TRP A 188 -4.10 1.44 20.54
C TRP A 188 -3.85 2.85 19.98
N ASN A 189 -3.67 3.85 20.85
CA ASN A 189 -3.52 5.27 20.52
C ASN A 189 -2.08 5.66 20.17
N THR A 190 -1.21 4.68 19.88
CA THR A 190 0.20 4.96 19.60
C THR A 190 0.42 5.48 18.17
N GLY A 191 -0.59 5.35 17.31
CA GLY A 191 -0.46 5.59 15.86
C GLY A 191 0.28 4.46 15.12
N LEU A 192 0.69 3.41 15.83
CA LEU A 192 1.33 2.23 15.23
C LEU A 192 0.26 1.22 14.84
N SER A 193 0.47 0.53 13.72
CA SER A 193 -0.34 -0.63 13.34
C SER A 193 0.54 -1.78 12.88
N LEU A 194 0.10 -3.00 13.19
CA LEU A 194 0.63 -4.23 12.63
C LEU A 194 -0.26 -4.65 11.47
N LEU A 195 0.35 -5.08 10.39
CA LEU A 195 -0.37 -5.43 9.17
C LEU A 195 0.19 -6.74 8.62
N ALA A 196 -0.70 -7.66 8.29
CA ALA A 196 -0.40 -8.88 7.58
C ALA A 196 -1.34 -8.98 6.38
N GLU A 197 -0.78 -9.17 5.19
CA GLU A 197 -1.50 -9.25 3.93
C GLU A 197 -0.98 -10.43 3.11
N ASP A 198 -1.87 -11.01 2.33
CA ASP A 198 -1.60 -12.07 1.38
C ASP A 198 -2.38 -11.78 0.09
N ASP A 199 -1.68 -11.74 -1.04
CA ASP A 199 -2.24 -11.69 -2.39
C ASP A 199 -1.70 -12.87 -3.21
N SER A 200 -2.60 -13.55 -3.93
CA SER A 200 -2.28 -14.74 -4.75
C SER A 200 -1.62 -14.38 -6.09
#